data_AF-A0AAD5PKJ9-F1
#
_entry.id   AF-A0AAD5PKJ9-F1
#
_cell.length_a   1.000
_cell.length_b   1.000
_cell.length_c   1.000
_cell.angle_alpha   90.00
_cell.angle_beta   90.00
_cell.angle_gamma   90.00
#
_symmetry.space_group_name_H-M   'P 1'
#
loop_
_entity.id
_entity.type
_entity.pdbx_description
1 polymer ?
#
loop_
_entity_poly.entity_id
_entity_poly.type
_entity_poly.pdbx_seq_one_letter_code
_entity_poly.pdbx_strand_id
1 'polypeptide(L)'
;QIQRYEHDLPLLQQYAHNRHQKRAKRQRQYDVLYWIPFISSQYKLKYMRARDKFAKAEHQVAQIRHAMASCHQTWRRLTTSLTHTRDQHEQSREHWNEIEKQWQQLDNSLQKLDEGRQFWYDFEKYQTFMVMESMQYLIQQEHQSTRNKKSVDEAMMMDAWIKTFKMACFEYDECFQHGQERWFTIQVEFDCALCNNVCCEWPCLDTIHGLLCHTCQESILETKRNMEQWTALQHLYHS
;
A
#
# COMPACT_ATOMS: atom_id res chain seq x y z
N GLN A 1 -11.27 29.62 30.47
CA GLN A 1 -10.34 30.65 31.00
C GLN A 1 -10.32 31.90 30.12
N ILE A 2 -10.13 31.79 28.80
CA ILE A 2 -10.21 32.94 27.86
C ILE A 2 -11.50 33.75 28.02
N GLN A 3 -12.66 33.11 28.06
CA GLN A 3 -13.97 33.77 28.24
C GLN A 3 -14.06 34.65 29.50
N ARG A 4 -13.35 34.27 30.58
CA ARG A 4 -13.28 35.10 31.80
C ARG A 4 -12.44 36.35 31.55
N TYR A 5 -11.28 36.19 30.91
CA TYR A 5 -10.42 37.33 30.55
C TYR A 5 -11.09 38.28 29.55
N GLU A 6 -11.86 37.76 28.59
CA GLU A 6 -12.64 38.56 27.65
C GLU A 6 -13.73 39.39 28.34
N HIS A 7 -14.35 38.83 29.39
CA HIS A 7 -15.34 39.53 30.21
C HIS A 7 -14.71 40.57 31.15
N ASP A 8 -13.58 40.26 31.77
CA ASP A 8 -12.93 41.12 32.77
C ASP A 8 -12.14 42.28 32.14
N LEU A 9 -11.64 42.12 30.92
CA LEU A 9 -10.78 43.09 30.25
C LEU A 9 -11.46 44.46 30.03
N PRO A 10 -12.72 44.56 29.53
CA PRO A 10 -13.41 45.84 29.40
C PRO A 10 -13.58 46.58 30.74
N LEU A 11 -13.93 45.84 31.80
CA LEU A 11 -14.12 46.40 33.14
C LEU A 11 -12.82 46.99 33.69
N LEU A 12 -11.70 46.29 33.51
CA LEU A 12 -10.38 46.75 33.94
C LEU A 12 -9.84 47.89 33.09
N GLN A 13 -10.12 47.90 31.78
CA GLN A 13 -9.80 49.02 30.89
C GLN A 13 -10.54 50.29 31.31
N GLN A 14 -11.84 50.18 31.60
CA GLN A 14 -12.64 51.31 32.09
C GLN A 14 -12.13 51.80 33.46
N TYR A 15 -11.76 50.89 34.35
CA TYR A 15 -11.15 51.24 35.63
C TYR A 15 -9.79 51.95 35.48
N ALA A 16 -8.90 51.44 34.62
CA ALA A 16 -7.61 52.06 34.31
C ALA A 16 -7.80 53.46 33.70
N HIS A 17 -8.76 53.62 32.78
CA HIS A 17 -9.11 54.91 32.20
C HIS A 17 -9.59 55.91 33.26
N ASN A 18 -10.47 55.50 34.16
CA ASN A 18 -10.93 56.33 35.28
C ASN A 18 -9.79 56.72 36.22
N ARG A 19 -8.80 55.84 36.43
CA ARG A 19 -7.60 56.14 37.22
C ARG A 19 -6.66 57.09 36.49
N HIS A 20 -6.50 56.96 35.18
CA HIS A 20 -5.72 57.87 34.34
C HIS A 20 -6.25 59.30 34.44
N GLN A 21 -7.57 59.49 34.27
CA GLN A 21 -8.22 60.79 34.41
C GLN A 21 -8.01 61.39 35.81
N LYS A 22 -8.17 60.57 36.88
CA LYS A 22 -7.92 61.00 38.26
C LYS A 22 -6.45 61.40 38.49
N ARG A 23 -5.49 60.65 37.94
CA ARG A 23 -4.06 61.00 37.98
C ARG A 23 -3.82 62.35 37.31
N ALA A 24 -4.30 62.53 36.09
CA ALA A 24 -4.15 63.77 35.32
C ALA A 24 -4.74 64.98 36.06
N LYS A 25 -5.93 64.84 36.69
CA LYS A 25 -6.51 65.90 37.53
C LYS A 25 -5.63 66.24 38.74
N ARG A 26 -5.08 65.25 39.44
CA ARG A 26 -4.21 65.47 40.61
C ARG A 26 -2.85 66.06 40.23
N GLN A 27 -2.34 65.71 39.05
CA GLN A 27 -1.12 66.28 38.49
C GLN A 27 -1.31 67.78 38.26
N ARG A 28 -2.35 68.19 37.52
CA ARG A 28 -2.68 69.60 37.30
C ARG A 28 -2.81 70.39 38.60
N GLN A 29 -3.48 69.83 39.62
CA GLN A 29 -3.63 70.48 40.92
C GLN A 29 -2.29 70.66 41.65
N TYR A 30 -1.38 69.69 41.54
CA TYR A 30 -0.04 69.80 42.09
C TYR A 30 0.77 70.86 41.34
N ASP A 31 0.75 70.83 40.01
CA ASP A 31 1.49 71.76 39.14
C ASP A 31 1.08 73.23 39.34
N VAL A 32 -0.16 73.49 39.78
CA VAL A 32 -0.63 74.86 40.10
C VAL A 32 -0.21 75.32 41.50
N LEU A 33 -0.10 74.39 42.47
CA LEU A 33 0.06 74.70 43.89
C LEU A 33 1.44 74.32 44.47
N TYR A 34 2.37 73.83 43.64
CA TYR A 34 3.65 73.29 44.10
C TYR A 34 4.55 74.34 44.79
N TRP A 35 4.38 75.61 44.45
CA TRP A 35 5.17 76.72 44.98
C TRP A 35 4.74 77.15 46.39
N ILE A 36 3.58 76.69 46.90
CA ILE A 36 3.11 77.00 48.26
C ILE A 36 3.61 75.91 49.22
N PRO A 37 4.57 76.18 50.14
CA PRO A 37 5.29 75.14 50.88
C PRO A 37 4.39 74.20 51.69
N PHE A 38 3.41 74.73 52.42
CA PHE A 38 2.52 73.93 53.27
C PHE A 38 1.55 73.06 52.46
N ILE A 39 1.04 73.60 51.33
CA ILE A 39 0.04 72.95 50.49
C ILE A 39 0.68 71.93 49.53
N SER A 40 1.88 72.23 49.04
CA SER A 40 2.61 71.41 48.07
C SER A 40 2.84 69.97 48.55
N SER A 41 3.15 69.79 49.84
CA SER A 41 3.40 68.47 50.44
C SER A 41 2.15 67.57 50.37
N GLN A 42 0.97 68.11 50.68
CA GLN A 42 -0.29 67.37 50.65
C GLN A 42 -0.72 67.00 49.23
N TYR A 43 -0.57 67.93 48.27
CA TYR A 43 -0.93 67.68 46.88
C TYR A 43 0.06 66.74 46.20
N LYS A 44 1.35 66.80 46.54
CA LYS A 44 2.36 65.82 46.12
C LYS A 44 1.96 64.42 46.58
N LEU A 45 1.58 64.24 47.85
CA LEU A 45 1.14 62.94 48.38
C LEU A 45 -0.12 62.42 47.65
N LYS A 46 -1.10 63.30 47.39
CA LYS A 46 -2.32 62.94 46.63
C LYS A 46 -1.99 62.53 45.19
N TYR A 47 -1.08 63.22 44.51
CA TYR A 47 -0.62 62.88 43.17
C TYR A 47 0.09 61.52 43.16
N MET A 48 1.06 61.31 44.06
CA MET A 48 1.80 60.04 44.15
C MET A 48 0.86 58.85 44.37
N ARG A 49 -0.10 58.96 45.31
CA ARG A 49 -1.13 57.93 45.51
C ARG A 49 -1.98 57.68 44.27
N ALA A 50 -2.32 58.72 43.50
CA ALA A 50 -3.08 58.58 42.26
C ALA A 50 -2.25 57.90 41.15
N ARG A 51 -0.96 58.25 41.06
CA ARG A 51 0.01 57.63 40.15
C ARG A 51 0.18 56.14 40.43
N ASP A 52 0.37 55.77 41.70
CA ASP A 52 0.57 54.36 42.08
C ASP A 52 -0.70 53.53 41.85
N LYS A 53 -1.89 54.10 42.10
CA LYS A 53 -3.17 53.43 41.79
C LYS A 53 -3.39 53.26 40.29
N PHE A 54 -2.98 54.23 39.47
CA PHE A 54 -3.02 54.10 38.02
C PHE A 54 -2.04 53.04 37.52
N ALA A 55 -0.80 53.06 38.01
CA ALA A 55 0.21 52.06 37.65
C ALA A 55 -0.25 50.63 37.98
N LYS A 56 -0.91 50.43 39.13
CA LYS A 56 -1.52 49.14 39.49
C LYS A 56 -2.64 48.72 38.52
N ALA A 57 -3.50 49.66 38.12
CA ALA A 57 -4.59 49.38 37.19
C ALA A 57 -4.08 49.03 35.78
N GLU A 58 -3.11 49.78 35.27
CA GLU A 58 -2.42 49.50 34.01
C GLU A 58 -1.74 48.12 34.04
N HIS A 59 -1.07 47.80 35.14
CA HIS A 59 -0.41 46.50 35.29
C HIS A 59 -1.41 45.35 35.24
N GLN A 60 -2.59 45.49 35.87
CA GLN A 60 -3.66 44.48 35.79
C GLN A 60 -4.18 44.29 34.36
N VAL A 61 -4.39 45.37 33.60
CA VAL A 61 -4.79 45.28 32.19
C VAL A 61 -3.71 44.59 31.36
N ALA A 62 -2.44 44.94 31.57
CA ALA A 62 -1.32 44.32 30.88
C ALA A 62 -1.20 42.81 31.17
N GLN A 63 -1.38 42.40 32.43
CA GLN A 63 -1.39 41.00 32.84
C GLN A 63 -2.46 40.19 32.11
N ILE A 64 -3.70 40.70 32.06
CA ILE A 64 -4.79 39.99 31.36
C ILE A 64 -4.54 39.92 29.86
N ARG A 65 -4.08 41.01 29.23
CA ARG A 65 -3.72 41.00 27.80
C ARG A 65 -2.64 39.96 27.50
N HIS A 66 -1.61 39.89 28.34
CA HIS A 66 -0.56 38.90 28.19
C HIS A 66 -1.08 37.46 28.36
N ALA A 67 -1.94 37.23 29.36
CA ALA A 67 -2.58 35.92 29.56
C ALA A 67 -3.43 35.52 28.35
N MET A 68 -4.26 36.42 27.81
CA MET A 68 -5.05 36.17 26.60
C MET A 68 -4.17 35.87 25.39
N ALA A 69 -3.11 36.65 25.17
CA ALA A 69 -2.18 36.42 24.07
C ALA A 69 -1.51 35.04 24.14
N SER A 70 -1.09 34.62 25.35
CA SER A 70 -0.54 33.29 25.59
C SER A 70 -1.57 32.18 25.33
N CYS A 71 -2.81 32.36 25.78
CA CYS A 71 -3.88 31.40 25.50
C CYS A 71 -4.19 31.29 24.00
N HIS A 72 -4.26 32.40 23.26
CA HIS A 72 -4.45 32.37 21.81
C HIS A 72 -3.28 31.74 21.07
N GLN A 73 -2.05 31.98 21.50
CA GLN A 73 -0.87 31.34 20.91
C GLN A 73 -0.91 29.83 21.12
N THR A 74 -1.26 29.39 22.34
CA THR A 74 -1.43 27.96 22.65
C THR A 74 -2.54 27.35 21.82
N TRP A 75 -3.68 28.02 21.68
CA TRP A 75 -4.78 27.59 20.83
C TRP A 75 -4.34 27.39 19.39
N ARG A 76 -3.66 28.38 18.79
CA ARG A 76 -3.15 28.27 17.41
C ARG A 76 -2.21 27.08 17.25
N ARG A 77 -1.27 26.88 18.19
CA ARG A 77 -0.36 25.73 18.17
C ARG A 77 -1.11 24.41 18.21
N LEU A 78 -2.11 24.28 19.08
CA LEU A 78 -2.94 23.08 19.18
C LEU A 78 -3.73 22.83 17.89
N THR A 79 -4.32 23.87 17.29
CA THR A 79 -5.05 23.76 16.03
C THR A 79 -4.13 23.32 14.88
N THR A 80 -2.94 23.92 14.77
CA THR A 80 -1.94 23.51 13.76
C THR A 80 -1.47 22.07 13.99
N SER A 81 -1.25 21.67 15.25
CA SER A 81 -0.88 20.29 15.56
C SER A 81 -2.00 19.31 15.20
N LEU A 82 -3.25 19.64 15.52
CA LEU A 82 -4.42 18.79 15.25
C LEU A 82 -4.63 18.61 13.74
N THR A 83 -4.52 19.69 12.96
CA THR A 83 -4.61 19.64 11.50
C THR A 83 -3.50 18.79 10.91
N HIS A 84 -2.26 18.98 11.36
CA HIS A 84 -1.15 18.13 10.91
C HIS A 84 -1.35 16.65 11.23
N THR A 85 -1.79 16.30 12.45
CA THR A 85 -2.09 14.91 12.82
C THR A 85 -3.25 14.33 12.00
N ARG A 86 -4.26 15.13 11.69
CA ARG A 86 -5.37 14.72 10.81
C ARG A 86 -4.86 14.41 9.41
N ASP A 87 -4.04 15.28 8.83
CA ASP A 87 -3.49 15.09 7.48
C ASP A 87 -2.62 13.83 7.42
N GLN A 88 -1.79 13.57 8.44
CA GLN A 88 -1.02 12.34 8.56
C GLN A 88 -1.91 11.08 8.64
N HIS A 89 -3.01 11.16 9.39
CA HIS A 89 -3.95 10.06 9.50
C HIS A 89 -4.66 9.79 8.16
N GLU A 90 -5.01 10.83 7.41
CA GLU A 90 -5.61 10.71 6.08
C GLU A 90 -4.66 10.07 5.08
N GLN A 91 -3.40 10.52 5.02
CA GLN A 91 -2.35 9.90 4.19
C GLN A 91 -2.12 8.44 4.55
N SER A 92 -2.07 8.12 5.85
CA SER A 92 -1.91 6.75 6.32
C SER A 92 -3.09 5.87 5.86
N ARG A 93 -4.31 6.39 5.94
CA ARG A 93 -5.53 5.69 5.47
C ARG A 93 -5.51 5.45 3.96
N GLU A 94 -5.10 6.43 3.17
CA GLU A 94 -4.95 6.28 1.72
C GLU A 94 -3.93 5.20 1.39
N HIS A 95 -2.78 5.19 2.08
CA HIS A 95 -1.76 4.17 1.92
C HIS A 95 -2.28 2.76 2.27
N TRP A 96 -3.02 2.62 3.37
CA TRP A 96 -3.66 1.36 3.74
C TRP A 96 -4.65 0.86 2.69
N ASN A 97 -5.47 1.76 2.14
CA ASN A 97 -6.40 1.40 1.07
C ASN A 97 -5.69 0.94 -0.20
N GLU A 98 -4.51 1.50 -0.50
CA GLU A 98 -3.72 1.09 -1.66
C GLU A 98 -3.09 -0.28 -1.46
N ILE A 99 -2.51 -0.54 -0.28
CA ILE A 99 -1.99 -1.87 0.09
C ILE A 99 -3.10 -2.92 0.04
N GLU A 100 -4.29 -2.60 0.56
CA GLU A 100 -5.43 -3.51 0.54
C GLU A 100 -5.85 -3.88 -0.89
N LYS A 101 -5.87 -2.92 -1.82
CA LYS A 101 -6.13 -3.21 -3.24
C LYS A 101 -5.07 -4.11 -3.85
N GLN A 102 -3.79 -3.84 -3.58
CA GLN A 102 -2.68 -4.66 -4.08
C GLN A 102 -2.77 -6.08 -3.53
N TRP A 103 -3.11 -6.23 -2.24
CA TRP A 103 -3.32 -7.52 -1.62
C TRP A 103 -4.48 -8.29 -2.27
N GLN A 104 -5.62 -7.62 -2.50
CA GLN A 104 -6.76 -8.23 -3.20
C GLN A 104 -6.41 -8.63 -4.64
N GLN A 105 -5.62 -7.83 -5.35
CA GLN A 105 -5.16 -8.18 -6.70
C GLN A 105 -4.24 -9.41 -6.69
N LEU A 106 -3.33 -9.48 -5.72
CA LEU A 106 -2.45 -10.63 -5.54
C LEU A 106 -3.24 -11.89 -5.18
N ASP A 107 -4.17 -11.79 -4.23
CA ASP A 107 -5.03 -12.91 -3.80
C ASP A 107 -5.87 -13.47 -4.96
N ASN A 108 -6.48 -12.58 -5.74
CA ASN A 108 -7.20 -12.97 -6.96
C ASN A 108 -6.28 -13.65 -8.00
N SER A 109 -5.03 -13.21 -8.11
CA SER A 109 -4.05 -13.81 -9.02
C SER A 109 -3.64 -15.20 -8.54
N LEU A 110 -3.38 -15.36 -7.24
CA LEU A 110 -3.07 -16.66 -6.63
C LEU A 110 -4.24 -17.64 -6.76
N GLN A 111 -5.47 -17.19 -6.55
CA GLN A 111 -6.64 -18.04 -6.74
C GLN A 111 -6.76 -18.52 -8.19
N LYS A 112 -6.58 -17.63 -9.18
CA LYS A 112 -6.59 -18.02 -10.60
C LYS A 112 -5.50 -19.02 -10.96
N LEU A 113 -4.30 -18.87 -10.36
CA LEU A 113 -3.21 -19.81 -10.54
C LEU A 113 -3.52 -21.18 -9.92
N ASP A 114 -4.16 -21.21 -8.74
CA ASP A 114 -4.57 -22.46 -8.10
C ASP A 114 -5.68 -23.17 -8.89
N GLU A 115 -6.67 -22.42 -9.38
CA GLU A 115 -7.68 -22.93 -10.30
C GLU A 115 -7.06 -23.52 -11.56
N GLY A 116 -6.05 -22.85 -12.13
CA GLY A 116 -5.31 -23.34 -13.30
C GLY A 116 -4.50 -24.59 -13.00
N ARG A 117 -3.81 -24.63 -11.87
CA ARG A 117 -3.07 -25.80 -11.39
C ARG A 117 -4.01 -27.01 -11.26
N GLN A 118 -5.16 -26.83 -10.63
CA GLN A 118 -6.14 -27.89 -10.45
C GLN A 118 -6.71 -28.35 -11.80
N PHE A 119 -7.04 -27.41 -12.69
CA PHE A 119 -7.51 -27.72 -14.04
C PHE A 119 -6.51 -28.58 -14.82
N TRP A 120 -5.22 -28.17 -14.88
CA TRP A 120 -4.21 -28.92 -15.62
C TRP A 120 -3.91 -30.29 -15.00
N TYR A 121 -3.96 -30.39 -13.67
CA TYR A 121 -3.86 -31.67 -12.98
C TYR A 121 -5.01 -32.62 -13.36
N ASP A 122 -6.25 -32.14 -13.35
CA ASP A 122 -7.42 -32.93 -13.74
C ASP A 122 -7.39 -33.28 -15.24
N PHE A 123 -6.95 -32.35 -16.09
CA PHE A 123 -6.75 -32.59 -17.52
C PHE A 123 -5.76 -33.72 -17.78
N GLU A 124 -4.60 -33.72 -17.11
CA GLU A 124 -3.61 -34.79 -17.22
C GLU A 124 -4.19 -36.12 -16.71
N LYS A 125 -4.85 -36.09 -15.56
CA LYS A 125 -5.41 -37.28 -14.91
C LYS A 125 -6.51 -37.95 -15.71
N TYR A 126 -7.42 -37.19 -16.34
CA TYR A 126 -8.59 -37.75 -17.01
C TYR A 126 -8.43 -37.76 -18.53
N GLN A 127 -8.14 -36.62 -19.15
CA GLN A 127 -8.14 -36.51 -20.61
C GLN A 127 -6.91 -37.15 -21.24
N THR A 128 -5.72 -36.86 -20.71
CA THR A 128 -4.47 -37.47 -21.23
C THR A 128 -4.47 -38.97 -20.99
N PHE A 129 -4.89 -39.41 -19.80
CA PHE A 129 -5.00 -40.82 -19.46
C PHE A 129 -5.92 -41.59 -20.42
N MET A 130 -7.13 -41.09 -20.68
CA MET A 130 -8.11 -41.76 -21.56
C MET A 130 -7.60 -41.90 -23.00
N VAL A 131 -6.93 -40.87 -23.54
CA VAL A 131 -6.30 -40.95 -24.87
C VAL A 131 -5.19 -42.00 -24.88
N MET A 132 -4.32 -41.99 -23.88
CA MET A 132 -3.23 -42.96 -23.79
C MET A 132 -3.72 -44.40 -23.61
N GLU A 133 -4.71 -44.63 -22.73
CA GLU A 133 -5.26 -45.96 -22.46
C GLU A 133 -5.94 -46.54 -23.70
N SER A 134 -6.80 -45.76 -24.36
CA SER A 134 -7.49 -46.20 -25.59
C SER A 134 -6.50 -46.42 -26.75
N MET A 135 -5.48 -45.58 -26.90
CA MET A 135 -4.40 -45.79 -27.87
C MET A 135 -3.61 -47.08 -27.59
N GLN A 136 -3.21 -47.30 -26.34
CA GLN A 136 -2.46 -48.51 -25.95
C GLN A 136 -3.27 -49.77 -26.22
N TYR A 137 -4.57 -49.76 -25.90
CA TYR A 137 -5.45 -50.90 -26.19
C TYR A 137 -5.50 -51.20 -27.70
N LEU A 138 -5.68 -50.17 -28.54
CA LEU A 138 -5.73 -50.34 -30.00
C LEU A 138 -4.42 -50.89 -30.58
N ILE A 139 -3.27 -50.41 -30.11
CA ILE A 139 -1.94 -50.90 -30.52
C ILE A 139 -1.76 -52.37 -30.12
N GLN A 140 -2.13 -52.73 -28.89
CA GLN A 140 -2.03 -54.12 -28.42
C GLN A 140 -2.90 -55.07 -29.25
N GLN A 141 -4.10 -54.65 -29.61
CA GLN A 141 -5.01 -55.45 -30.44
C GLN A 141 -4.54 -55.57 -31.90
N GLU A 142 -3.93 -54.51 -32.46
CA GLU A 142 -3.32 -54.58 -33.78
C GLU A 142 -2.19 -55.61 -33.84
N HIS A 143 -1.30 -55.60 -32.83
CA HIS A 143 -0.24 -56.59 -32.72
C HIS A 143 -0.76 -58.03 -32.56
N GLN A 144 -1.87 -58.24 -31.87
CA GLN A 144 -2.49 -59.57 -31.70
C GLN A 144 -3.24 -60.06 -32.95
N SER A 145 -3.87 -59.14 -33.70
CA SER A 145 -4.63 -59.45 -34.92
C SER A 145 -3.78 -59.97 -36.07
N THR A 146 -2.48 -59.72 -36.08
CA THR A 146 -1.57 -60.23 -37.11
C THR A 146 -1.32 -61.75 -37.00
N ARG A 147 -1.77 -62.39 -35.90
CA ARG A 147 -1.53 -63.83 -35.63
C ARG A 147 -2.76 -64.73 -35.75
N ASN A 148 -4.00 -64.24 -35.66
CA ASN A 148 -5.22 -65.07 -35.67
C ASN A 148 -6.41 -64.42 -36.43
N LYS A 149 -7.34 -65.23 -36.96
CA LYS A 149 -8.62 -64.75 -37.54
C LYS A 149 -9.50 -64.15 -36.44
N LYS A 150 -9.85 -62.86 -36.57
CA LYS A 150 -10.73 -62.14 -35.64
C LYS A 150 -12.14 -62.71 -35.59
N SER A 151 -12.71 -62.84 -34.39
CA SER A 151 -14.13 -63.15 -34.20
C SER A 151 -15.02 -61.93 -34.47
N VAL A 152 -16.33 -62.13 -34.68
CA VAL A 152 -17.29 -61.04 -34.89
C VAL A 152 -17.37 -60.12 -33.66
N ASP A 153 -17.30 -60.69 -32.46
CA ASP A 153 -17.35 -59.94 -31.20
C ASP A 153 -16.09 -59.09 -31.00
N GLU A 154 -14.91 -59.59 -31.40
CA GLU A 154 -13.65 -58.81 -31.39
C GLU A 154 -13.70 -57.62 -32.35
N ALA A 155 -14.32 -57.78 -33.52
CA ALA A 155 -14.48 -56.69 -34.48
C ALA A 155 -15.41 -55.58 -33.95
N MET A 156 -16.50 -55.95 -33.26
CA MET A 156 -17.41 -54.97 -32.63
C MET A 156 -16.73 -54.24 -31.45
N MET A 157 -15.95 -54.95 -30.64
CA MET A 157 -15.18 -54.32 -29.55
C MET A 157 -14.11 -53.36 -30.10
N MET A 158 -13.43 -53.73 -31.19
CA MET A 158 -12.47 -52.84 -31.85
C MET A 158 -13.12 -51.56 -32.37
N ASP A 159 -14.30 -51.64 -33.00
CA ASP A 159 -15.01 -50.46 -33.49
C ASP A 159 -15.42 -49.53 -32.32
N ALA A 160 -15.88 -50.11 -31.21
CA ALA A 160 -16.18 -49.37 -29.99
C ALA A 160 -14.96 -48.62 -29.45
N TRP A 161 -13.80 -49.28 -29.37
CA TRP A 161 -12.56 -48.64 -28.90
C TRP A 161 -12.00 -47.60 -29.86
N ILE A 162 -12.14 -47.79 -31.18
CA ILE A 162 -11.78 -46.78 -32.19
C ILE A 162 -12.65 -45.53 -31.99
N LYS A 163 -13.95 -45.71 -31.74
CA LYS A 163 -14.86 -44.59 -31.46
C LYS A 163 -14.49 -43.89 -30.16
N THR A 164 -14.20 -44.65 -29.09
CA THR A 164 -13.74 -44.10 -27.80
C THR A 164 -12.46 -43.30 -27.96
N PHE A 165 -11.46 -43.82 -28.67
CA PHE A 165 -10.21 -43.10 -28.92
C PHE A 165 -10.44 -41.79 -29.67
N LYS A 166 -11.24 -41.81 -30.75
CA LYS A 166 -11.57 -40.60 -31.51
C LYS A 166 -12.25 -39.55 -30.62
N MET A 167 -13.26 -39.95 -29.84
CA MET A 167 -13.94 -39.05 -28.91
C MET A 167 -12.98 -38.48 -27.87
N ALA A 168 -12.12 -39.31 -27.27
CA ALA A 168 -11.12 -38.88 -26.32
C ALA A 168 -10.13 -37.86 -26.94
N CYS A 169 -9.72 -38.05 -28.19
CA CYS A 169 -8.88 -37.07 -28.89
C CYS A 169 -9.59 -35.72 -29.12
N PHE A 170 -10.89 -35.74 -29.45
CA PHE A 170 -11.67 -34.51 -29.59
C PHE A 170 -11.83 -33.79 -28.25
N GLU A 171 -12.22 -34.50 -27.19
CA GLU A 171 -12.37 -33.94 -25.84
C GLU A 171 -11.05 -33.40 -25.29
N TYR A 172 -9.93 -34.09 -25.60
CA TYR A 172 -8.59 -33.62 -25.27
C TYR A 172 -8.28 -32.27 -25.93
N ASP A 173 -8.50 -32.15 -27.24
CA ASP A 173 -8.20 -30.92 -27.99
C ASP A 173 -9.07 -29.74 -27.50
N GLU A 174 -10.37 -29.98 -27.30
CA GLU A 174 -11.28 -28.95 -26.76
C GLU A 174 -10.86 -28.50 -25.36
N CYS A 175 -10.56 -29.44 -24.45
CA CYS A 175 -10.10 -29.11 -23.11
C CYS A 175 -8.75 -28.39 -23.13
N PHE A 176 -7.83 -28.81 -23.99
CA PHE A 176 -6.52 -28.20 -24.11
C PHE A 176 -6.62 -26.75 -24.60
N GLN A 177 -7.43 -26.49 -25.63
CA GLN A 177 -7.70 -25.14 -26.15
C GLN A 177 -8.35 -24.26 -25.07
N HIS A 178 -9.36 -24.78 -24.36
CA HIS A 178 -9.98 -24.08 -23.23
C HIS A 178 -8.94 -23.71 -22.15
N GLY A 179 -8.04 -24.64 -21.84
CA GLY A 179 -6.94 -24.43 -20.91
C GLY A 179 -5.99 -23.33 -21.35
N GLN A 180 -5.60 -23.34 -22.63
CA GLN A 180 -4.71 -22.34 -23.21
C GLN A 180 -5.32 -20.94 -23.16
N GLU A 181 -6.55 -20.77 -23.65
CA GLU A 181 -7.21 -19.46 -23.69
C GLU A 181 -7.35 -18.84 -22.29
N ARG A 182 -7.67 -19.67 -21.29
CA ARG A 182 -8.01 -19.21 -19.95
C ARG A 182 -6.81 -18.93 -19.05
N TRP A 183 -5.75 -19.74 -19.13
CA TRP A 183 -4.63 -19.64 -18.17
C TRP A 183 -3.29 -19.21 -18.78
N PHE A 184 -3.04 -19.40 -20.08
CA PHE A 184 -1.79 -18.94 -20.70
C PHE A 184 -1.76 -17.42 -20.97
N THR A 185 -2.90 -16.74 -20.82
CA THR A 185 -2.99 -15.27 -20.93
C THR A 185 -2.65 -14.57 -19.61
N ILE A 186 -2.47 -15.31 -18.51
CA ILE A 186 -2.14 -14.75 -17.20
C ILE A 186 -0.67 -14.34 -17.20
N GLN A 187 -0.42 -13.05 -16.93
CA GLN A 187 0.92 -12.57 -16.64
C GLN A 187 1.19 -12.71 -15.14
N VAL A 188 2.31 -13.31 -14.79
CA VAL A 188 2.76 -13.47 -13.42
C VAL A 188 3.95 -12.55 -13.21
N GLU A 189 3.88 -11.71 -12.19
CA GLU A 189 5.01 -10.89 -11.75
C GLU A 189 5.90 -11.76 -10.84
N PHE A 190 7.18 -11.89 -11.19
CA PHE A 190 8.15 -12.63 -10.39
C PHE A 190 9.55 -12.07 -10.52
N ASP A 191 10.36 -12.29 -9.49
CA ASP A 191 11.79 -12.00 -9.52
C ASP A 191 12.55 -13.14 -10.19
N CYS A 192 13.21 -12.86 -11.30
CA CYS A 192 14.07 -13.85 -11.95
C CYS A 192 15.31 -14.12 -11.09
N ALA A 193 15.52 -15.38 -10.69
CA ALA A 193 16.60 -15.74 -9.79
C ALA A 193 18.02 -15.56 -10.35
N LEU A 194 18.17 -15.43 -11.67
CA LEU A 194 19.47 -15.24 -12.32
C LEU A 194 19.82 -13.77 -12.54
N CYS A 195 18.89 -12.98 -13.11
CA CYS A 195 19.15 -11.58 -13.42
C CYS A 195 18.65 -10.60 -12.34
N ASN A 196 17.89 -11.07 -11.35
CA ASN A 196 17.25 -10.29 -10.29
C ASN A 196 16.35 -9.15 -10.79
N ASN A 197 15.84 -9.28 -12.02
CA ASN A 197 14.85 -8.35 -12.56
C ASN A 197 13.45 -8.88 -12.31
N VAL A 198 12.54 -7.96 -11.98
CA VAL A 198 11.10 -8.21 -11.97
C VAL A 198 10.63 -8.44 -13.40
N CYS A 199 10.02 -9.59 -13.65
CA CYS A 199 9.52 -10.00 -14.96
C CYS A 199 8.01 -10.23 -14.89
N CYS A 200 7.28 -9.86 -15.95
CA CYS A 200 5.82 -10.03 -16.06
C CYS A 200 5.47 -11.00 -17.20
N GLU A 201 5.76 -12.27 -16.99
CA GLU A 201 5.54 -13.34 -17.96
C GLU A 201 5.33 -14.68 -17.25
N TRP A 202 5.11 -15.76 -18.00
CA TRP A 202 5.04 -17.09 -17.39
C TRP A 202 6.46 -17.55 -17.01
N PRO A 203 6.72 -17.88 -15.74
CA PRO A 203 8.07 -18.20 -15.30
C PRO A 203 8.50 -19.57 -15.82
N CYS A 204 9.78 -19.67 -16.17
CA CYS A 204 10.41 -20.92 -16.52
C CYS A 204 11.00 -21.55 -15.25
N LEU A 205 10.69 -22.83 -15.02
CA LEU A 205 11.17 -23.55 -13.84
C LEU A 205 12.54 -24.15 -14.12
N ASP A 206 13.55 -23.79 -13.32
CA ASP A 206 14.83 -24.49 -13.26
C ASP A 206 15.01 -25.17 -11.91
N THR A 207 15.46 -26.42 -11.93
CA THR A 207 15.62 -27.26 -10.74
C THR A 207 16.66 -26.75 -9.75
N ILE A 208 17.59 -25.90 -10.19
CA ILE A 208 18.72 -25.42 -9.38
C ILE A 208 18.50 -23.97 -8.97
N HIS A 209 18.01 -23.12 -9.89
CA HIS A 209 17.96 -21.68 -9.70
C HIS A 209 16.56 -21.17 -9.33
N GLY A 210 15.49 -21.96 -9.48
CA GLY A 210 14.11 -21.52 -9.20
C GLY A 210 13.42 -20.91 -10.41
N LEU A 211 12.74 -19.77 -10.24
CA LEU A 211 11.99 -19.09 -11.31
C LEU A 211 12.93 -18.26 -12.20
N LEU A 212 12.87 -18.49 -13.51
CA LEU A 212 13.68 -17.79 -14.50
C LEU A 212 12.81 -17.09 -15.54
N CYS A 213 13.28 -15.95 -16.04
CA CYS A 213 12.72 -15.33 -17.24
C CYS A 213 13.14 -16.07 -18.51
N HIS A 214 12.40 -15.88 -19.59
CA HIS A 214 12.60 -16.58 -20.86
C HIS A 214 14.02 -16.36 -21.40
N THR A 215 14.54 -15.13 -21.33
CA THR A 215 15.90 -14.78 -21.77
C THR A 215 16.98 -15.51 -20.97
N CYS A 216 16.81 -15.64 -19.65
CA CYS A 216 17.77 -16.36 -18.81
C CYS A 216 17.72 -17.86 -19.07
N GLN A 217 16.53 -18.43 -19.29
CA GLN A 217 16.37 -19.83 -19.63
C GLN A 217 17.04 -20.16 -20.98
N GLU A 218 16.83 -19.33 -22.01
CA GLU A 218 17.45 -19.51 -23.33
C GLU A 218 18.98 -19.51 -23.25
N SER A 219 19.58 -18.57 -22.51
CA SER A 219 21.02 -18.51 -22.31
C SER A 219 21.59 -19.78 -21.66
N ILE A 220 20.88 -20.35 -20.67
CA ILE A 220 21.28 -21.62 -20.05
C ILE A 220 21.18 -22.77 -21.06
N LEU A 221 20.10 -22.83 -21.85
CA LEU A 221 19.91 -23.87 -22.86
C LEU A 221 20.96 -23.81 -23.96
N GLU A 222 21.33 -22.61 -24.43
CA GLU A 222 22.41 -22.41 -25.40
C GLU A 222 23.75 -22.85 -24.84
N THR A 223 24.04 -22.52 -23.59
CA THR A 223 25.28 -22.94 -22.92
C THR A 223 25.36 -24.47 -22.82
N LYS A 224 24.25 -25.14 -22.44
CA LYS A 224 24.18 -26.61 -22.40
C LYS A 224 24.41 -27.24 -23.78
N ARG A 225 23.75 -26.73 -24.83
CA ARG A 225 23.94 -27.20 -26.21
C ARG A 225 25.40 -27.06 -26.66
N ASN A 226 26.03 -25.92 -26.37
CA ASN A 226 27.42 -25.69 -26.71
C ASN A 226 28.36 -26.66 -25.97
N MET A 227 28.11 -26.93 -24.68
CA MET A 227 28.90 -27.92 -23.92
C MET A 227 28.74 -29.33 -24.48
N GLU A 228 27.53 -29.76 -24.83
CA GLU A 228 27.28 -31.08 -25.42
C GLU A 228 27.99 -31.22 -26.77
N GLN A 229 27.96 -30.19 -27.62
CA GLN A 229 28.69 -30.16 -28.88
C GLN A 229 30.21 -30.23 -28.67
N TRP A 230 30.76 -29.48 -27.70
CA TRP A 230 32.17 -29.55 -27.34
C TRP A 230 32.58 -30.94 -26.82
N THR A 231 31.74 -31.56 -26.01
CA THR A 231 31.99 -32.91 -25.46
C THR A 231 31.96 -33.97 -26.57
N ALA A 232 31.01 -33.87 -27.50
CA ALA A 232 30.95 -34.72 -28.69
C ALA A 232 32.19 -34.55 -29.59
N LEU A 233 32.67 -33.33 -29.77
CA LEU A 233 33.90 -33.04 -30.54
C LEU A 233 35.16 -33.57 -29.84
N GLN A 234 35.23 -33.50 -28.50
CA GLN A 234 36.34 -34.10 -27.74
C GLN A 234 36.36 -35.63 -27.84
N HIS A 235 35.19 -36.29 -27.84
CA HIS A 235 35.11 -37.72 -28.07
C HIS A 235 35.60 -38.12 -29.48
N LEU A 236 35.32 -37.30 -30.49
CA LEU A 236 35.81 -37.51 -31.86
C LEU A 236 37.31 -37.23 -32.04
N TYR A 237 37.91 -36.37 -31.22
CA TYR A 237 39.35 -36.06 -31.27
C TYR A 237 40.22 -37.05 -30.48
N HIS A 238 39.62 -37.83 -29.58
CA HIS A 238 40.30 -38.83 -28.75
C HIS A 238 39.98 -40.29 -29.13
N SER A 239 39.29 -40.50 -30.25
CA SER A 239 39.14 -41.81 -30.91
C SER A 239 39.99 -41.90 -32.18
#